data_AF-A0AAU7D8L0-F1
#
_entry.id   AF-A0AAU7D8L0-F1
#
_cell.length_a   1.000
_cell.length_b   1.000
_cell.length_c   1.000
_cell.angle_alpha   90.00
_cell.angle_beta   90.00
_cell.angle_gamma   90.00
#
_symmetry.space_group_name_H-M   'P 1'
#
loop_
_entity.id
_entity.type
_entity.pdbx_description
1 polymer ?
#
loop_
_entity_poly.entity_id
_entity_poly.type
_entity_poly.pdbx_seq_one_letter_code
_entity_poly.pdbx_strand_id
1 'polypeptide(L)'
;MGDEIKRAVVKDDALHLVRGADVWSVKSEEGKEPNEWKIVHFANVGTSEEFIETFSGEILELVDGSLIFGDERESVKNAIVTIVVEGLMPAFEHLKKIRASVTTPLPELNRRQLYEDFARGLWHAYKDLFPKATMLLGFDIGFLFKQDAQFENALTAFLSKHPSLILDVPELLRRQRANWQQGLSSFRNDYLEHRKKDIAEFAAYYEPKTVEMLFDHAWRTMAELFPAFIEARYPPTLSIMEIPMNERDPKHLRRWRFFQCEPVERGNFTK
;
A
#
# COMPACT_ATOMS: atom_id res chain seq x y z
N MET A 1 -32.35 -5.35 -3.11
CA MET A 1 -31.63 -4.68 -2.01
C MET A 1 -30.62 -3.77 -2.67
N GLY A 2 -30.71 -2.47 -2.38
CA GLY A 2 -30.27 -1.39 -3.26
C GLY A 2 -28.79 -1.41 -3.60
N ASP A 3 -28.53 -1.28 -4.90
CA ASP A 3 -27.24 -0.98 -5.51
C ASP A 3 -26.84 0.48 -5.23
N GLU A 4 -26.60 0.79 -3.96
CA GLU A 4 -26.27 2.15 -3.52
C GLU A 4 -24.78 2.46 -3.78
N ILE A 5 -24.53 3.69 -4.23
CA ILE A 5 -23.17 4.23 -4.34
C ILE A 5 -22.62 4.34 -2.92
N LYS A 6 -21.59 3.55 -2.60
CA LYS A 6 -20.99 3.51 -1.26
C LYS A 6 -20.02 4.66 -1.02
N ARG A 7 -19.39 5.17 -2.09
CA ARG A 7 -18.36 6.22 -2.00
C ARG A 7 -18.14 6.90 -3.35
N ALA A 8 -17.76 8.17 -3.31
CA ALA A 8 -17.34 8.97 -4.46
C ALA A 8 -15.99 9.66 -4.16
N VAL A 9 -15.02 9.61 -5.08
CA VAL A 9 -13.68 10.20 -4.95
C VAL A 9 -13.32 10.92 -6.24
N VAL A 10 -12.77 12.14 -6.18
CA VAL A 10 -12.32 12.88 -7.36
C VAL A 10 -10.80 12.78 -7.49
N LYS A 11 -10.29 12.36 -8.65
CA LYS A 11 -8.85 12.33 -9.01
C LYS A 11 -8.68 12.61 -10.51
N ASP A 12 -7.70 13.41 -10.91
CA ASP A 12 -7.32 13.66 -12.32
C ASP A 12 -8.51 14.04 -13.25
N ASP A 13 -9.34 14.98 -12.79
CA ASP A 13 -10.58 15.44 -13.44
C ASP A 13 -11.63 14.32 -13.68
N ALA A 14 -11.53 13.23 -12.92
CA ALA A 14 -12.45 12.11 -12.91
C ALA A 14 -13.10 11.91 -11.53
N LEU A 15 -14.40 11.67 -11.53
CA LEU A 15 -15.17 11.18 -10.39
C LEU A 15 -15.20 9.65 -10.41
N HIS A 16 -14.60 9.02 -9.42
CA HIS A 16 -14.65 7.59 -9.20
C HIS A 16 -15.81 7.26 -8.25
N LEU A 17 -16.76 6.44 -8.71
CA LEU A 17 -17.95 5.99 -7.99
C LEU A 17 -17.82 4.51 -7.64
N VAL A 18 -18.08 4.16 -6.39
CA VAL A 18 -17.99 2.77 -5.91
C VAL A 18 -19.38 2.18 -5.75
N ARG A 19 -19.65 1.05 -6.41
CA ARG A 19 -20.90 0.30 -6.33
C ARG A 19 -20.59 -1.18 -6.08
N GLY A 20 -20.82 -1.66 -4.86
CA GLY A 20 -20.51 -3.04 -4.50
C GLY A 20 -19.02 -3.36 -4.57
N ALA A 21 -18.65 -4.34 -5.40
CA ALA A 21 -17.28 -4.74 -5.68
C ALA A 21 -16.66 -3.98 -6.87
N ASP A 22 -17.41 -3.07 -7.50
CA ASP A 22 -16.99 -2.37 -8.71
C ASP A 22 -16.64 -0.91 -8.41
N VAL A 23 -15.55 -0.46 -9.03
CA VAL A 23 -15.21 0.96 -9.14
C VAL A 23 -15.55 1.39 -10.56
N TRP A 24 -16.29 2.47 -10.67
CA TRP A 24 -16.64 3.14 -11.92
C TRP A 24 -15.93 4.49 -11.94
N SER A 25 -15.47 4.93 -13.10
CA SER A 25 -14.89 6.26 -13.27
C SER A 25 -15.73 7.04 -14.27
N VAL A 26 -16.00 8.30 -13.93
CA VAL A 26 -16.76 9.25 -14.73
C VAL A 26 -15.89 10.48 -14.91
N LYS A 27 -15.47 10.77 -16.14
CA LYS A 27 -14.78 12.03 -16.43
C LYS A 27 -15.78 13.06 -16.89
N SER A 28 -15.65 14.29 -16.39
CA SER A 28 -16.41 15.41 -16.93
C SER A 28 -16.01 15.61 -18.39
N GLU A 29 -16.98 15.68 -19.28
CA GLU A 29 -16.76 16.00 -20.69
C GLU A 29 -17.27 17.43 -20.92
N GLU A 30 -16.38 18.34 -21.34
CA GLU A 30 -16.75 19.73 -21.63
C GLU A 30 -17.88 19.78 -22.66
N GLY A 31 -18.93 20.54 -22.34
CA GLY A 31 -20.11 20.71 -23.20
C GLY A 31 -21.16 19.60 -23.08
N LYS A 32 -21.02 18.65 -22.13
CA LYS A 32 -22.01 17.60 -21.87
C LYS A 32 -22.58 17.68 -20.45
N GLU A 33 -23.88 17.42 -20.34
CA GLU A 33 -24.56 17.36 -19.05
C GLU A 33 -24.12 16.12 -18.24
N PRO A 34 -24.18 16.13 -16.89
CA PRO A 34 -23.69 15.03 -16.05
C PRO A 34 -24.27 13.64 -16.35
N ASN A 35 -25.48 13.56 -16.91
CA ASN A 35 -26.12 12.32 -17.33
C ASN A 35 -25.55 11.75 -18.66
N GLU A 36 -24.75 12.54 -19.39
CA GLU A 36 -24.14 12.18 -20.67
C GLU A 36 -22.64 11.83 -20.54
N TRP A 37 -22.07 11.98 -19.34
CA TRP A 37 -20.67 11.65 -19.08
C TRP A 37 -20.42 10.15 -19.23
N LYS A 38 -19.32 9.79 -19.90
CA LYS A 38 -18.97 8.39 -20.14
C LYS A 38 -18.58 7.71 -18.82
N ILE A 39 -19.40 6.76 -18.41
CA ILE A 39 -19.11 5.88 -17.28
C ILE A 39 -18.24 4.72 -17.77
N VAL A 40 -17.07 4.55 -17.18
CA VAL A 40 -16.14 3.45 -17.48
C VAL A 40 -16.04 2.54 -16.27
N HIS A 41 -16.21 1.23 -16.47
CA HIS A 41 -15.89 0.24 -15.45
C HIS A 41 -14.37 0.24 -15.25
N PHE A 42 -13.93 0.65 -14.06
CA PHE A 42 -12.52 0.92 -13.76
C PHE A 42 -11.84 -0.32 -13.17
N ALA A 43 -12.48 -0.99 -12.22
CA ALA A 43 -11.95 -2.21 -11.59
C ALA A 43 -13.08 -3.03 -10.92
N ASN A 44 -12.86 -4.34 -10.78
CA ASN A 44 -13.68 -5.21 -9.93
C ASN A 44 -13.11 -5.26 -8.49
N VAL A 45 -12.50 -4.18 -8.01
CA VAL A 45 -11.97 -4.10 -6.64
C VAL A 45 -12.83 -3.14 -5.82
N GLY A 46 -13.67 -3.67 -4.93
CA GLY A 46 -14.58 -2.86 -4.11
C GLY A 46 -13.89 -2.26 -2.90
N THR A 47 -14.52 -1.27 -2.28
CA THR A 47 -14.03 -0.67 -1.01
C THR A 47 -14.11 -1.63 0.18
N SER A 48 -14.63 -2.85 0.03
CA SER A 48 -14.68 -3.86 1.09
C SER A 48 -13.39 -4.65 1.25
N GLU A 49 -12.43 -4.49 0.33
CA GLU A 49 -11.13 -5.12 0.48
C GLU A 49 -10.36 -4.44 1.62
N GLU A 50 -9.84 -5.23 2.56
CA GLU A 50 -9.19 -4.73 3.80
C GLU A 50 -8.10 -3.70 3.50
N PHE A 51 -7.28 -3.95 2.47
CA PHE A 51 -6.22 -3.01 2.09
C PHE A 51 -6.80 -1.66 1.61
N ILE A 52 -7.91 -1.64 0.86
CA ILE A 52 -8.55 -0.39 0.42
C ILE A 52 -9.12 0.37 1.60
N GLU A 53 -9.82 -0.30 2.52
CA GLU A 53 -10.34 0.33 3.74
C GLU A 53 -9.23 0.93 4.60
N THR A 54 -8.13 0.19 4.74
CA THR A 54 -6.95 0.60 5.49
C THR A 54 -6.31 1.86 4.88
N PHE A 55 -5.98 1.82 3.58
CA PHE A 55 -5.27 2.93 2.92
C PHE A 55 -6.15 4.12 2.61
N SER A 56 -7.41 3.91 2.22
CA SER A 56 -8.32 4.99 1.80
C SER A 56 -9.22 5.51 2.92
N GLY A 57 -9.16 4.88 4.10
CA GLY A 57 -9.89 5.28 5.30
C GLY A 57 -8.91 5.60 6.41
N GLU A 58 -8.48 4.56 7.14
CA GLU A 58 -7.70 4.71 8.36
C GLU A 58 -6.42 5.53 8.17
N ILE A 59 -5.57 5.18 7.20
CA ILE A 59 -4.28 5.86 7.00
C ILE A 59 -4.49 7.33 6.60
N LEU A 60 -5.49 7.65 5.79
CA LEU A 60 -5.78 9.06 5.44
C LEU A 60 -6.28 9.85 6.64
N GLU A 61 -7.07 9.23 7.53
CA GLU A 61 -7.51 9.87 8.78
C GLU A 61 -6.32 10.16 9.71
N LEU A 62 -5.34 9.26 9.78
CA LEU A 62 -4.09 9.54 10.51
C LEU A 62 -3.36 10.76 9.93
N VAL A 63 -3.28 10.87 8.60
CA VAL A 63 -2.69 12.05 7.94
C VAL A 63 -3.47 13.31 8.29
N ASP A 64 -4.80 13.27 8.27
CA ASP A 64 -5.64 14.42 8.59
C ASP A 64 -5.50 14.89 10.05
N GLY A 65 -5.20 13.95 10.97
CA GLY A 65 -4.93 14.21 12.40
C GLY A 65 -3.51 14.69 12.72
N SER A 66 -2.62 14.77 11.72
CA SER A 66 -1.23 15.21 11.90
C SER A 66 -1.04 16.73 11.79
N LEU A 67 0.17 17.21 12.10
CA LEU A 67 0.62 18.59 11.86
C LEU A 67 1.12 18.81 10.42
N ILE A 68 0.66 17.99 9.47
CA ILE A 68 0.88 18.20 8.04
C ILE A 68 -0.28 19.06 7.52
N PHE A 69 0.01 20.17 6.84
CA PHE A 69 -1.01 21.15 6.41
C PHE A 69 -0.93 21.49 4.92
N GLY A 70 -2.04 21.99 4.38
CA GLY A 70 -2.13 22.51 3.00
C GLY A 70 -1.63 21.52 1.95
N ASP A 71 -0.86 22.01 0.99
CA ASP A 71 -0.36 21.24 -0.15
C ASP A 71 0.51 20.04 0.26
N GLU A 72 1.18 20.09 1.42
CA GLU A 72 1.94 18.95 1.93
C GLU A 72 1.03 17.79 2.32
N ARG A 73 -0.11 18.10 2.96
CA ARG A 73 -1.10 17.10 3.35
C ARG A 73 -1.69 16.43 2.12
N GLU A 74 -2.10 17.24 1.15
CA GLU A 74 -2.66 16.73 -0.11
C GLU A 74 -1.64 15.90 -0.88
N SER A 75 -0.37 16.32 -0.91
CA SER A 75 0.71 15.53 -1.54
C SER A 75 0.89 14.16 -0.90
N VAL A 76 0.87 14.09 0.44
CA VAL A 76 0.96 12.81 1.18
C VAL A 76 -0.25 11.92 0.89
N LYS A 77 -1.48 12.47 0.97
CA LYS A 77 -2.71 11.73 0.69
C LYS A 77 -2.74 11.21 -0.75
N ASN A 78 -2.37 12.05 -1.72
CA ASN A 78 -2.27 11.66 -3.13
C ASN A 78 -1.23 10.57 -3.35
N ALA A 79 -0.07 10.63 -2.68
CA ALA A 79 0.95 9.58 -2.78
C ALA A 79 0.44 8.24 -2.20
N ILE A 80 -0.28 8.27 -1.08
CA ILE A 80 -0.90 7.08 -0.48
C ILE A 80 -1.95 6.48 -1.43
N VAL A 81 -2.85 7.30 -1.96
CA VAL A 81 -3.87 6.87 -2.94
C VAL A 81 -3.20 6.32 -4.21
N THR A 82 -2.08 6.90 -4.64
CA THR A 82 -1.31 6.44 -5.80
C THR A 82 -0.75 5.03 -5.58
N ILE A 83 -0.22 4.71 -4.39
CA ILE A 83 0.18 3.32 -4.05
C ILE A 83 -0.97 2.34 -4.25
N VAL A 84 -2.17 2.73 -3.83
CA VAL A 84 -3.37 1.89 -3.96
C VAL A 84 -3.76 1.71 -5.42
N VAL A 85 -3.97 2.82 -6.14
CA VAL A 85 -4.58 2.82 -7.48
C VAL A 85 -3.60 2.33 -8.56
N GLU A 86 -2.32 2.69 -8.46
CA GLU A 86 -1.32 2.38 -9.49
C GLU A 86 -0.47 1.14 -9.15
N GLY A 87 -0.54 0.66 -7.89
CA GLY A 87 0.22 -0.49 -7.41
C GLY A 87 -0.65 -1.64 -6.93
N LEU A 88 -1.31 -1.47 -5.78
CA LEU A 88 -2.02 -2.55 -5.09
C LEU A 88 -3.26 -3.04 -5.83
N MET A 89 -4.09 -2.15 -6.37
CA MET A 89 -5.29 -2.54 -7.12
C MET A 89 -4.96 -3.33 -8.39
N PRO A 90 -3.99 -2.91 -9.25
CA PRO A 90 -3.54 -3.73 -10.37
C PRO A 90 -3.04 -5.12 -9.94
N ALA A 91 -2.19 -5.18 -8.91
CA ALA A 91 -1.70 -6.45 -8.38
C ALA A 91 -2.86 -7.34 -7.90
N PHE A 92 -3.83 -6.77 -7.19
CA PHE A 92 -5.00 -7.50 -6.70
C PHE A 92 -5.90 -8.01 -7.83
N GLU A 93 -6.09 -7.26 -8.91
CA GLU A 93 -6.83 -7.73 -10.09
C GLU A 93 -6.16 -8.96 -10.73
N HIS A 94 -4.82 -8.98 -10.80
CA HIS A 94 -4.10 -10.17 -11.24
C HIS A 94 -4.27 -11.33 -10.24
N LEU A 95 -4.23 -11.07 -8.94
CA LEU A 95 -4.48 -12.07 -7.91
C LEU A 95 -5.88 -12.69 -8.02
N LYS A 96 -6.92 -11.89 -8.27
CA LYS A 96 -8.29 -12.39 -8.52
C LYS A 96 -8.34 -13.32 -9.73
N LYS A 97 -7.66 -12.98 -10.82
CA LYS A 97 -7.57 -13.84 -12.01
C LYS A 97 -6.81 -15.13 -11.71
N ILE A 98 -5.76 -15.06 -10.89
CA ILE A 98 -5.03 -16.25 -10.41
C ILE A 98 -5.96 -17.15 -9.58
N ARG A 99 -6.71 -16.60 -8.63
CA ARG A 99 -7.72 -17.33 -7.84
C ARG A 99 -8.74 -18.03 -8.74
N ALA A 100 -9.29 -17.32 -9.72
CA ALA A 100 -10.24 -17.88 -10.68
C ALA A 100 -9.62 -18.98 -11.56
N SER A 101 -8.33 -18.88 -11.89
CA SER A 101 -7.64 -19.86 -12.73
C SER A 101 -7.50 -21.25 -12.09
N VAL A 102 -7.65 -21.35 -10.77
CA VAL A 102 -7.65 -22.62 -10.03
C VAL A 102 -8.86 -23.47 -10.40
N THR A 103 -10.02 -22.85 -10.60
CA THR A 103 -11.26 -23.54 -10.98
C THR A 103 -11.52 -23.51 -12.48
N THR A 104 -11.02 -22.49 -13.17
CA THR A 104 -11.16 -22.32 -14.63
C THR A 104 -9.76 -22.31 -15.27
N PRO A 105 -9.26 -23.48 -15.73
CA PRO A 105 -7.91 -23.59 -16.25
C PRO A 105 -7.64 -22.63 -17.40
N LEU A 106 -6.52 -21.91 -17.32
CA LEU A 106 -5.99 -21.07 -18.39
C LEU A 106 -4.87 -21.79 -19.12
N PRO A 107 -4.62 -21.46 -20.41
CA PRO A 107 -3.38 -21.87 -21.07
C PRO A 107 -2.15 -21.48 -20.25
N GLU A 108 -1.15 -22.36 -20.18
CA GLU A 108 0.01 -22.21 -19.28
C GLU A 108 0.75 -20.87 -19.49
N LEU A 109 0.87 -20.40 -20.74
CA LEU A 109 1.46 -19.10 -21.04
C LEU A 109 0.69 -17.95 -20.39
N ASN A 110 -0.64 -17.93 -20.55
CA ASN A 110 -1.52 -16.92 -19.96
C ASN A 110 -1.49 -17.01 -18.43
N ARG A 111 -1.48 -18.23 -17.89
CA ARG A 111 -1.36 -18.45 -16.45
C ARG A 111 -0.08 -17.82 -15.93
N ARG A 112 1.09 -18.15 -16.50
CA ARG A 112 2.39 -17.59 -16.08
C ARG A 112 2.41 -16.07 -16.17
N GLN A 113 1.93 -15.50 -17.27
CA GLN A 113 1.88 -14.05 -17.47
C GLN A 113 1.13 -13.34 -16.32
N LEU A 114 0.03 -13.93 -15.82
CA LEU A 114 -0.71 -13.36 -14.69
C LEU A 114 0.15 -13.26 -13.41
N TYR A 115 0.95 -14.28 -13.10
CA TYR A 115 1.85 -14.27 -11.94
C TYR A 115 2.98 -13.25 -12.10
N GLU A 116 3.52 -13.11 -13.31
CA GLU A 116 4.55 -12.12 -13.59
C GLU A 116 4.03 -10.69 -13.47
N ASP A 117 2.84 -10.42 -14.01
CA ASP A 117 2.21 -9.10 -13.93
C ASP A 117 1.77 -8.76 -12.50
N PHE A 118 1.27 -9.76 -11.75
CA PHE A 118 1.06 -9.63 -10.31
C PHE A 118 2.34 -9.18 -9.59
N ALA A 119 3.46 -9.88 -9.83
CA ALA A 119 4.74 -9.58 -9.18
C ALA A 119 5.25 -8.18 -9.55
N ARG A 120 5.13 -7.77 -10.82
CA ARG A 120 5.50 -6.42 -11.28
C ARG A 120 4.65 -5.34 -10.60
N GLY A 121 3.32 -5.50 -10.57
CA GLY A 121 2.42 -4.55 -9.92
C GLY A 121 2.68 -4.42 -8.42
N LEU A 122 2.86 -5.55 -7.73
CA LEU A 122 3.13 -5.56 -6.30
C LEU A 122 4.49 -4.92 -5.97
N TRP A 123 5.51 -5.23 -6.76
CA TRP A 123 6.84 -4.64 -6.62
C TRP A 123 6.83 -3.14 -6.91
N HIS A 124 6.05 -2.70 -7.90
CA HIS A 124 5.88 -1.28 -8.19
C HIS A 124 5.26 -0.52 -7.00
N ALA A 125 4.20 -1.06 -6.41
CA ALA A 125 3.58 -0.51 -5.20
C ALA A 125 4.61 -0.35 -4.07
N TYR A 126 5.36 -1.41 -3.79
CA TYR A 126 6.21 -1.50 -2.61
C TYR A 126 7.58 -0.84 -2.76
N LYS A 127 8.24 -0.98 -3.92
CA LYS A 127 9.60 -0.44 -4.13
C LYS A 127 9.59 0.96 -4.72
N ASP A 128 8.67 1.26 -5.62
CA ASP A 128 8.76 2.49 -6.40
C ASP A 128 7.84 3.59 -5.84
N LEU A 129 6.64 3.24 -5.38
CA LEU A 129 5.65 4.20 -4.88
C LEU A 129 5.78 4.44 -3.36
N PHE A 130 5.91 3.38 -2.56
CA PHE A 130 5.96 3.49 -1.10
C PHE A 130 7.14 4.33 -0.56
N PRO A 131 8.39 4.19 -1.05
CA PRO A 131 9.49 5.07 -0.63
C PRO A 131 9.25 6.54 -0.99
N LYS A 132 8.58 6.83 -2.11
CA LYS A 132 8.23 8.21 -2.48
C LYS A 132 7.23 8.81 -1.51
N ALA A 133 6.20 8.05 -1.12
CA ALA A 133 5.20 8.51 -0.14
C ALA A 133 5.81 8.74 1.25
N THR A 134 6.68 7.85 1.70
CA THR A 134 7.36 7.99 3.00
C THR A 134 8.39 9.13 3.01
N MET A 135 9.02 9.42 1.87
CA MET A 135 9.88 10.59 1.72
C MET A 135 9.11 11.90 1.91
N LEU A 136 7.84 11.99 1.49
CA LEU A 136 6.98 13.15 1.77
C LEU A 136 6.68 13.32 3.27
N LEU A 137 6.74 12.23 4.05
CA LEU A 137 6.64 12.25 5.51
C LEU A 137 8.00 12.54 6.18
N GLY A 138 9.07 12.73 5.41
CA GLY A 138 10.43 13.00 5.91
C GLY A 138 11.30 11.75 6.14
N PHE A 139 10.85 10.58 5.69
CA PHE A 139 11.52 9.29 5.90
C PHE A 139 12.03 8.70 4.58
N ASP A 140 13.35 8.70 4.40
CA ASP A 140 13.96 8.00 3.26
C ASP A 140 14.22 6.54 3.63
N ILE A 141 13.34 5.65 3.16
CA ILE A 141 13.46 4.20 3.32
C ILE A 141 14.00 3.51 2.07
N GLY A 142 14.53 4.24 1.08
CA GLY A 142 15.06 3.66 -0.15
C GLY A 142 16.22 2.68 0.08
N PHE A 143 16.89 2.79 1.24
CA PHE A 143 17.92 1.86 1.67
C PHE A 143 17.42 0.42 1.88
N LEU A 144 16.11 0.22 2.05
CA LEU A 144 15.46 -1.08 2.17
C LEU A 144 15.73 -2.02 0.98
N PHE A 145 16.08 -1.47 -0.17
CA PHE A 145 16.34 -2.23 -1.40
C PHE A 145 17.83 -2.38 -1.72
N LYS A 146 18.71 -1.96 -0.81
CA LYS A 146 20.17 -2.11 -0.94
C LYS A 146 20.63 -3.49 -0.46
N GLN A 147 21.86 -3.85 -0.82
CA GLN A 147 22.52 -5.07 -0.31
C GLN A 147 22.69 -5.02 1.21
N ASP A 148 22.82 -6.18 1.86
CA ASP A 148 22.70 -6.31 3.32
C ASP A 148 23.63 -5.39 4.12
N ALA A 149 24.91 -5.28 3.74
CA ALA A 149 25.85 -4.38 4.42
C ALA A 149 25.45 -2.90 4.30
N GLN A 150 24.96 -2.49 3.13
CA GLN A 150 24.49 -1.12 2.90
C GLN A 150 23.16 -0.86 3.64
N PHE A 151 22.29 -1.86 3.70
CA PHE A 151 21.03 -1.81 4.43
C PHE A 151 21.27 -1.62 5.93
N GLU A 152 22.12 -2.44 6.56
CA GLU A 152 22.38 -2.33 8.00
C GLU A 152 23.02 -0.98 8.36
N ASN A 153 24.00 -0.52 7.58
CA ASN A 153 24.62 0.78 7.78
C ASN A 153 23.61 1.94 7.66
N ALA A 154 22.75 1.89 6.64
CA ALA A 154 21.73 2.92 6.43
C ALA A 154 20.60 2.85 7.48
N LEU A 155 20.27 1.65 7.98
CA LEU A 155 19.31 1.46 9.06
C LEU A 155 19.81 2.09 10.36
N THR A 156 21.09 1.92 10.70
CA THR A 156 21.71 2.60 11.85
C THR A 156 21.65 4.13 11.72
N ALA A 157 21.95 4.65 10.52
CA ALA A 157 21.86 6.08 10.25
C ALA A 157 20.40 6.60 10.35
N PHE A 158 19.44 5.83 9.82
CA PHE A 158 18.01 6.14 9.90
C PHE A 158 17.54 6.25 11.36
N LEU A 159 17.91 5.30 12.22
CA LEU A 159 17.53 5.32 13.64
C LEU A 159 18.14 6.49 14.39
N SER A 160 19.38 6.82 14.08
CA SER A 160 20.07 7.95 14.70
C SER A 160 19.37 9.27 14.34
N LYS A 161 18.76 9.36 13.16
CA LYS A 161 17.97 10.52 12.72
C LYS A 161 16.54 10.53 13.28
N HIS A 162 15.98 9.36 13.59
CA HIS A 162 14.58 9.19 14.00
C HIS A 162 14.43 8.30 15.25
N PRO A 163 14.94 8.73 16.43
CA PRO A 163 14.96 7.88 17.63
C PRO A 163 13.58 7.65 18.28
N SER A 164 12.61 8.53 18.04
CA SER A 164 11.32 8.55 18.75
C SER A 164 10.15 7.88 18.00
N LEU A 165 10.42 6.90 17.12
CA LEU A 165 9.35 6.21 16.40
C LEU A 165 8.59 5.26 17.35
N ILE A 166 7.26 5.23 17.24
CA ILE A 166 6.38 4.42 18.10
C ILE A 166 6.50 2.91 17.91
N LEU A 167 7.12 2.47 16.81
CA LEU A 167 7.32 1.06 16.50
C LEU A 167 8.80 0.73 16.41
N ASP A 168 9.14 -0.53 16.65
CA ASP A 168 10.45 -1.10 16.31
C ASP A 168 10.56 -1.27 14.78
N VAL A 169 10.70 -0.12 14.10
CA VAL A 169 10.90 -0.05 12.66
C VAL A 169 12.11 -0.88 12.20
N PRO A 170 13.25 -0.93 12.91
CA PRO A 170 14.37 -1.79 12.55
C PRO A 170 14.02 -3.26 12.46
N GLU A 171 13.41 -3.81 13.51
CA GLU A 171 13.03 -5.22 13.51
C GLU A 171 12.00 -5.50 12.43
N LEU A 172 11.03 -4.59 12.25
CA LEU A 172 10.06 -4.71 11.17
C LEU A 172 10.75 -4.77 9.81
N LEU A 173 11.62 -3.81 9.48
CA LEU A 173 12.31 -3.78 8.18
C LEU A 173 13.17 -5.03 7.94
N ARG A 174 13.89 -5.52 8.96
CA ARG A 174 14.66 -6.77 8.87
C ARG A 174 13.78 -7.97 8.61
N ARG A 175 12.70 -8.12 9.38
CA ARG A 175 11.75 -9.22 9.24
C ARG A 175 11.12 -9.26 7.86
N GLN A 176 10.71 -8.11 7.31
CA GLN A 176 10.09 -8.07 5.98
C GLN A 176 11.10 -8.41 4.86
N ARG A 177 12.36 -7.95 4.98
CA ARG A 177 13.46 -8.36 4.07
C ARG A 177 13.61 -9.88 4.01
N ALA A 178 13.75 -10.50 5.19
CA ALA A 178 13.99 -11.93 5.30
C ALA A 178 12.79 -12.79 4.88
N ASN A 179 11.57 -12.34 5.17
CA ASN A 179 10.38 -13.17 4.99
C ASN A 179 9.88 -13.24 3.55
N TRP A 180 9.82 -12.10 2.85
CA TRP A 180 9.16 -12.06 1.53
C TRP A 180 9.84 -11.12 0.53
N GLN A 181 10.40 -9.99 0.99
CA GLN A 181 10.87 -8.92 0.11
C GLN A 181 12.10 -9.31 -0.70
N GLN A 182 13.08 -10.00 -0.11
CA GLN A 182 14.27 -10.47 -0.86
C GLN A 182 13.91 -11.53 -1.90
N GLY A 183 12.95 -12.40 -1.58
CA GLY A 183 12.45 -13.41 -2.51
C GLY A 183 11.79 -12.76 -3.73
N LEU A 184 10.83 -11.86 -3.51
CA LEU A 184 10.15 -11.14 -4.59
C LEU A 184 11.13 -10.29 -5.41
N SER A 185 12.09 -9.63 -4.74
CA SER A 185 13.18 -8.89 -5.38
C SER A 185 13.98 -9.79 -6.33
N SER A 186 14.36 -10.98 -5.88
CA SER A 186 15.11 -11.95 -6.67
C SER A 186 14.30 -12.45 -7.86
N PHE A 187 13.02 -12.77 -7.65
CA PHE A 187 12.13 -13.19 -8.74
C PHE A 187 12.01 -12.12 -9.82
N ARG A 188 11.77 -10.86 -9.43
CA ARG A 188 11.68 -9.74 -10.37
C ARG A 188 13.01 -9.46 -11.06
N ASN A 189 14.08 -9.28 -10.30
CA ASN A 189 15.37 -8.83 -10.83
C ASN A 189 16.09 -9.94 -11.58
N ASP A 190 16.27 -11.09 -10.94
CA ASP A 190 17.13 -12.16 -11.46
C ASP A 190 16.41 -13.03 -12.49
N TYR A 191 15.08 -13.11 -12.45
CA TYR A 191 14.33 -13.86 -13.43
C TYR A 191 13.54 -12.97 -14.40
N LEU A 192 12.60 -12.15 -13.94
CA LEU A 192 11.70 -11.41 -14.87
C LEU A 192 12.42 -10.38 -15.74
N GLU A 193 13.42 -9.69 -15.20
CA GLU A 193 14.09 -8.60 -15.92
C GLU A 193 15.43 -8.98 -16.52
N HIS A 194 16.31 -9.61 -15.74
CA HIS A 194 17.68 -9.85 -16.17
C HIS A 194 17.97 -11.29 -16.58
N ARG A 195 17.03 -12.23 -16.37
CA ARG A 195 17.14 -13.64 -16.78
C ARG A 195 18.48 -14.29 -16.38
N LYS A 196 18.99 -13.95 -15.20
CA LYS A 196 20.25 -14.46 -14.60
C LYS A 196 20.11 -15.86 -14.02
N LYS A 197 18.89 -16.24 -13.63
CA LYS A 197 18.56 -17.51 -12.97
C LYS A 197 17.46 -18.26 -13.72
N ASP A 198 17.40 -19.57 -13.52
CA ASP A 198 16.41 -20.42 -14.19
C ASP A 198 15.01 -20.28 -13.56
N ILE A 199 13.95 -20.49 -14.35
CA ILE A 199 12.56 -20.48 -13.86
C ILE A 199 12.32 -21.52 -12.76
N ALA A 200 13.04 -22.64 -12.77
CA ALA A 200 12.92 -23.70 -11.78
C ALA A 200 13.22 -23.21 -10.36
N GLU A 201 14.12 -22.23 -10.21
CA GLU A 201 14.44 -21.60 -8.91
C GLU A 201 13.27 -20.78 -8.36
N PHE A 202 12.31 -20.41 -9.21
CA PHE A 202 11.17 -19.56 -8.86
C PHE A 202 9.82 -20.27 -9.02
N ALA A 203 9.79 -21.60 -9.08
CA ALA A 203 8.57 -22.38 -9.27
C ALA A 203 7.46 -21.99 -8.25
N ALA A 204 7.84 -21.74 -6.99
CA ALA A 204 6.93 -21.33 -5.92
C ALA A 204 6.20 -20.01 -6.22
N TYR A 205 6.78 -19.09 -7.01
CA TYR A 205 6.14 -17.83 -7.40
C TYR A 205 5.00 -18.01 -8.42
N TYR A 206 4.84 -19.22 -8.97
CA TYR A 206 3.72 -19.60 -9.84
C TYR A 206 2.66 -20.44 -9.12
N GLU A 207 2.66 -20.42 -7.77
CA GLU A 207 1.66 -21.06 -6.93
C GLU A 207 0.69 -20.02 -6.35
N PRO A 208 -0.64 -20.25 -6.37
CA PRO A 208 -1.62 -19.32 -5.80
C PRO A 208 -1.31 -18.93 -4.35
N LYS A 209 -0.98 -19.90 -3.49
CA LYS A 209 -0.69 -19.67 -2.07
C LYS A 209 0.46 -18.67 -1.85
N THR A 210 1.50 -18.73 -2.68
CA THR A 210 2.64 -17.82 -2.57
C THR A 210 2.24 -16.39 -2.91
N VAL A 211 1.50 -16.18 -3.99
CA VAL A 211 1.09 -14.82 -4.39
C VAL A 211 0.06 -14.20 -3.42
N GLU A 212 -0.80 -15.01 -2.81
CA GLU A 212 -1.68 -14.56 -1.72
C GLU A 212 -0.86 -14.01 -0.55
N MET A 213 0.11 -14.80 -0.09
CA MET A 213 1.02 -14.46 1.00
C MET A 213 1.83 -13.20 0.67
N LEU A 214 2.37 -13.11 -0.55
CA LEU A 214 3.12 -11.92 -0.99
C LEU A 214 2.25 -10.67 -0.98
N PHE A 215 1.03 -10.75 -1.52
CA PHE A 215 0.12 -9.61 -1.53
C PHE A 215 -0.15 -9.12 -0.10
N ASP A 216 -0.55 -10.05 0.78
CA ASP A 216 -0.86 -9.74 2.17
C ASP A 216 0.32 -9.14 2.94
N HIS A 217 1.50 -9.75 2.83
CA HIS A 217 2.66 -9.20 3.53
C HIS A 217 3.08 -7.84 3.00
N ALA A 218 3.02 -7.61 1.69
CA ALA A 218 3.44 -6.34 1.10
C ALA A 218 2.53 -5.19 1.55
N TRP A 219 1.20 -5.32 1.41
CA TRP A 219 0.29 -4.25 1.79
C TRP A 219 0.25 -4.05 3.31
N ARG A 220 0.28 -5.14 4.11
CA ARG A 220 0.31 -5.04 5.57
C ARG A 220 1.60 -4.40 6.08
N THR A 221 2.74 -4.68 5.45
CA THR A 221 4.01 -4.00 5.77
C THR A 221 3.88 -2.48 5.62
N MET A 222 3.31 -2.03 4.51
CA MET A 222 3.08 -0.60 4.28
C MET A 222 2.10 -0.04 5.32
N ALA A 223 1.02 -0.76 5.63
CA ALA A 223 0.03 -0.38 6.64
C ALA A 223 0.56 -0.39 8.08
N GLU A 224 1.67 -1.07 8.37
CA GLU A 224 2.36 -1.01 9.66
C GLU A 224 3.33 0.18 9.76
N LEU A 225 4.02 0.49 8.67
CA LEU A 225 5.03 1.55 8.64
C LEU A 225 4.43 2.95 8.53
N PHE A 226 3.37 3.13 7.73
CA PHE A 226 2.72 4.44 7.58
C PHE A 226 2.30 5.06 8.91
N PRO A 227 1.58 4.34 9.81
CA PRO A 227 1.21 4.87 11.13
C PRO A 227 2.42 5.38 11.93
N ALA A 228 3.54 4.65 11.95
CA ALA A 228 4.73 5.08 12.68
C ALA A 228 5.33 6.38 12.10
N PHE A 229 5.34 6.52 10.77
CA PHE A 229 5.85 7.72 10.11
C PHE A 229 4.89 8.92 10.21
N ILE A 230 3.59 8.69 10.15
CA ILE A 230 2.58 9.73 10.30
C ILE A 230 2.53 10.23 11.74
N GLU A 231 2.61 9.32 12.72
CA GLU A 231 2.59 9.66 14.15
C GLU A 231 3.77 10.56 14.53
N ALA A 232 4.93 10.37 13.91
CA ALA A 232 6.08 11.26 14.11
C ALA A 232 5.77 12.73 13.75
N ARG A 233 4.71 12.99 12.98
CA ARG A 233 4.24 14.32 12.57
C ARG A 233 3.10 14.85 13.45
N TYR A 234 2.77 14.22 14.57
CA TYR A 234 1.70 14.66 15.48
C TYR A 234 2.16 15.77 16.43
N PRO A 235 1.23 16.49 17.10
CA PRO A 235 1.62 17.35 18.21
C PRO A 235 2.22 16.53 19.37
N PRO A 236 2.99 17.16 20.28
CA PRO A 236 3.69 16.45 21.35
C PRO A 236 2.78 15.64 22.29
N THR A 237 1.51 16.03 22.42
CA THR A 237 0.54 15.46 23.36
C THR A 237 -0.48 14.53 22.72
N LEU A 238 -0.34 14.20 21.44
CA LEU A 238 -1.19 13.26 20.71
C LEU A 238 -0.35 12.13 20.15
N SER A 239 -0.79 10.89 20.30
CA SER A 239 -0.16 9.72 19.70
C SER A 239 -1.24 8.71 19.27
N ILE A 240 -0.82 7.60 18.69
CA ILE A 240 -1.69 6.46 18.36
C ILE A 240 -1.23 5.20 19.06
N MET A 241 -2.18 4.33 19.37
CA MET A 241 -1.89 2.99 19.86
C MET A 241 -2.72 1.96 19.11
N GLU A 242 -2.21 0.74 19.05
CA GLU A 242 -2.93 -0.37 18.43
C GLU A 242 -4.14 -0.75 19.29
N ILE A 243 -5.32 -0.87 18.64
CA ILE A 243 -6.54 -1.37 19.25
C ILE A 243 -6.37 -2.89 19.42
N PRO A 244 -6.50 -3.44 20.64
CA PRO A 244 -6.47 -4.88 20.86
C PRO A 244 -7.48 -5.61 19.99
N MET A 245 -7.12 -6.79 19.46
CA MET A 245 -7.97 -7.51 18.50
C MET A 245 -9.40 -7.76 19.03
N ASN A 246 -9.54 -8.03 20.33
CA ASN A 246 -10.82 -8.25 21.00
C ASN A 246 -11.66 -6.97 21.18
N GLU A 247 -11.07 -5.79 20.96
CA GLU A 247 -11.74 -4.48 21.02
C GLU A 247 -12.09 -3.93 19.62
N ARG A 248 -11.62 -4.57 18.54
CA ARG A 248 -11.88 -4.10 17.17
C ARG A 248 -13.31 -4.39 16.77
N ASP A 249 -13.95 -3.42 16.11
CA ASP A 249 -15.26 -3.63 15.50
C ASP A 249 -15.11 -4.66 14.36
N PRO A 250 -15.81 -5.81 14.41
CA PRO A 250 -15.76 -6.80 13.32
C PRO A 250 -16.22 -6.25 11.96
N LYS A 251 -16.96 -5.14 11.95
CA LYS A 251 -17.42 -4.45 10.73
C LYS A 251 -16.47 -3.38 10.24
N HIS A 252 -15.57 -2.90 11.10
CA HIS A 252 -14.58 -1.87 10.80
C HIS A 252 -13.29 -2.19 11.54
N LEU A 253 -12.37 -2.88 10.86
CA LEU A 253 -11.12 -3.39 11.42
C LEU A 253 -10.06 -2.29 11.63
N ARG A 254 -10.47 -1.14 12.17
CA ARG A 254 -9.56 -0.06 12.57
C ARG A 254 -8.51 -0.65 13.51
N ARG A 255 -7.24 -0.42 13.17
CA ARG A 255 -6.09 -0.92 13.92
C ARG A 255 -5.57 0.11 14.92
N TRP A 256 -5.72 1.40 14.66
CA TRP A 256 -5.11 2.48 15.41
C TRP A 256 -6.17 3.40 16.01
N ARG A 257 -6.01 3.74 17.29
CA ARG A 257 -6.79 4.80 17.95
C ARG A 257 -5.89 5.93 18.40
N PHE A 258 -6.42 7.15 18.33
CA PHE A 258 -5.80 8.33 18.92
C PHE A 258 -5.93 8.30 20.43
N PHE A 259 -4.92 8.82 21.12
CA PHE A 259 -4.99 9.08 22.55
C PHE A 259 -4.12 10.28 22.93
N GLN A 260 -4.49 10.94 24.03
CA GLN A 260 -3.65 11.98 24.62
C GLN A 260 -2.54 11.34 25.44
N CYS A 261 -1.32 11.84 25.27
CA CYS A 261 -0.12 11.34 25.94
C CYS A 261 0.67 12.48 26.60
N GLU A 262 1.58 12.11 27.49
CA GLU A 262 2.60 13.04 27.98
C GLU A 262 3.44 13.58 26.81
N PRO A 263 3.95 14.82 26.88
CA PRO A 263 4.72 15.41 25.80
C PRO A 263 5.90 14.53 25.34
N VAL A 264 5.88 14.13 24.07
CA VAL A 264 6.97 13.37 23.42
C VAL A 264 7.81 14.32 22.56
N GLU A 265 9.14 14.24 22.68
CA GLU A 265 10.05 14.89 21.75
C GLU A 265 10.00 14.20 20.38
N ARG A 266 9.44 14.91 19.40
CA ARG A 266 9.33 14.46 18.00
C ARG A 266 10.40 15.15 17.16
N GLY A 267 10.82 14.48 16.08
CA GLY A 267 11.80 15.04 15.15
C GLY A 267 11.34 16.38 14.57
N ASN A 268 12.28 17.30 14.32
CA ASN A 268 11.99 18.52 13.57
C ASN A 268 11.97 18.19 12.08
N PHE A 269 10.80 18.33 11.47
CA PHE A 269 10.59 18.19 10.03
C PHE A 269 10.40 19.58 9.43
N THR A 270 11.44 20.40 9.48
CA THR A 270 11.52 21.64 8.70
C THR A 270 11.88 21.26 7.27
N LYS A 271 11.08 21.72 6.30
CA LYS A 271 11.45 21.68 4.87
C LYS A 271 12.67 22.55 4.60
#